data_AF-A0A6I5H348-F1
#
_entry.id   AF-A0A6I5H348-F1
#
_cell.length_a   1.000
_cell.length_b   1.000
_cell.length_c   1.000
_cell.angle_alpha   90.00
_cell.angle_beta   90.00
_cell.angle_gamma   90.00
#
_symmetry.space_group_name_H-M   'P 1'
#
loop_
_entity.id
_entity.type
_entity.pdbx_description
1 polymer ?
#
loop_
_entity_poly.entity_id
_entity_poly.type
_entity_poly.pdbx_seq_one_letter_code
_entity_poly.pdbx_strand_id
1 'polypeptide(L)'
;EAVRRVLTEGGAPDALAPQIAAVLGEGADGALREDPWQLLRVAGVRPEQADGFARALLGAACGPDDERRGRAVTVWLLEQAAVAGHTALELPALVAALGRQGVPDPDAAVQGTLAEGEALVFQDALDEPGAPAPEAPGDTGDDTGDGDEEQERPVRVLVGLERYALAEESLADGLARLVNSPSGETGQAWEAAAAGLSGGAAELARAVAGHGLVLHTGGEAARAEPAALLGAARAAGLRA
;
A
#
# COMPACT_ATOMS: atom_id res chain seq x y z
N GLU A 1 -26.80 9.72 -18.09
CA GLU A 1 -28.26 9.47 -17.93
C GLU A 1 -28.59 8.32 -16.97
N ALA A 2 -28.20 7.06 -17.25
CA ALA A 2 -28.62 5.92 -16.42
C ALA A 2 -28.19 6.02 -14.94
N VAL A 3 -26.94 6.40 -14.68
CA VAL A 3 -26.42 6.62 -13.31
C VAL A 3 -27.19 7.73 -12.58
N ARG A 4 -27.48 8.85 -13.25
CA ARG A 4 -28.27 9.96 -12.66
C ARG A 4 -29.66 9.50 -12.23
N ARG A 5 -30.29 8.64 -13.02
CA ARG A 5 -31.60 8.05 -12.70
C ARG A 5 -31.52 7.21 -11.43
N VAL A 6 -30.53 6.31 -11.32
CA VAL A 6 -30.31 5.50 -10.12
C VAL A 6 -30.07 6.37 -8.89
N LEU A 7 -29.25 7.41 -9.01
CA LEU A 7 -29.00 8.36 -7.92
C LEU A 7 -30.29 9.02 -7.45
N THR A 8 -31.09 9.50 -8.39
CA THR A 8 -32.38 10.16 -8.08
C THR A 8 -33.36 9.17 -7.44
N GLU A 9 -33.45 7.94 -7.95
CA GLU A 9 -34.26 6.85 -7.38
C GLU A 9 -33.86 6.55 -5.93
N GLY A 10 -32.55 6.52 -5.64
CA GLY A 10 -32.01 6.28 -4.30
C GLY A 10 -31.90 7.55 -3.42
N GLY A 11 -32.38 8.71 -3.88
CA GLY A 11 -32.33 9.96 -3.12
C GLY A 11 -30.94 10.59 -2.97
N ALA A 12 -29.97 10.20 -3.79
CA ALA A 12 -28.63 10.77 -3.84
C ALA A 12 -28.52 11.90 -4.88
N PRO A 13 -27.62 12.89 -4.69
CA PRO A 13 -27.44 13.98 -5.64
C PRO A 13 -26.94 13.49 -7.01
N ASP A 14 -27.64 13.86 -8.07
CA ASP A 14 -27.28 13.47 -9.45
C ASP A 14 -25.93 14.05 -9.91
N ALA A 15 -25.46 15.12 -9.26
CA ALA A 15 -24.16 15.73 -9.45
C ALA A 15 -22.98 14.77 -9.19
N LEU A 16 -23.20 13.68 -8.44
CA LEU A 16 -22.19 12.64 -8.22
C LEU A 16 -21.98 11.74 -9.46
N ALA A 17 -22.89 11.77 -10.44
CA ALA A 17 -22.84 10.84 -11.57
C ALA A 17 -21.51 10.83 -12.36
N PRO A 18 -20.84 11.96 -12.64
CA PRO A 18 -19.54 11.93 -13.30
C PRO A 18 -18.45 11.26 -12.46
N GLN A 19 -18.46 11.46 -11.14
CA GLN A 19 -17.48 10.84 -10.23
C GLN A 19 -17.73 9.33 -10.13
N ILE A 20 -19.00 8.92 -10.02
CA ILE A 20 -19.39 7.51 -10.02
C ILE A 20 -18.95 6.82 -11.31
N ALA A 21 -19.19 7.43 -12.46
CA ALA A 21 -18.76 6.86 -13.73
C ALA A 21 -17.23 6.75 -13.84
N ALA A 22 -16.49 7.70 -13.25
CA ALA A 22 -15.03 7.63 -13.21
C ALA A 22 -14.50 6.52 -12.28
N VAL A 23 -15.22 6.23 -11.19
CA VAL A 23 -14.80 5.25 -10.17
C VAL A 23 -15.26 3.83 -10.51
N LEU A 24 -16.53 3.65 -10.88
CA LEU A 24 -17.13 2.34 -11.14
C LEU A 24 -17.07 1.93 -12.63
N GLY A 25 -16.71 2.86 -13.51
CA GLY A 25 -16.57 2.59 -14.94
C GLY A 25 -17.90 2.42 -15.69
N GLU A 26 -17.84 1.68 -16.79
CA GLU A 26 -19.01 1.36 -17.60
C GLU A 26 -19.94 0.39 -16.87
N GLY A 27 -21.25 0.63 -16.92
CA GLY A 27 -22.24 -0.20 -16.19
C GLY A 27 -22.42 0.19 -14.72
N ALA A 28 -21.89 1.33 -14.28
CA ALA A 28 -22.01 1.83 -12.90
C ALA A 28 -23.47 1.88 -12.37
N ASP A 29 -24.46 2.09 -13.25
CA ASP A 29 -25.88 2.08 -12.85
C ASP A 29 -26.41 0.68 -12.54
N GLY A 30 -25.88 -0.36 -13.20
CA GLY A 30 -26.16 -1.75 -12.86
C GLY A 30 -25.50 -2.12 -11.54
N ALA A 31 -24.20 -1.81 -11.41
CA ALA A 31 -23.43 -2.05 -10.20
C ALA A 31 -24.08 -1.42 -8.94
N LEU A 32 -24.58 -0.18 -9.04
CA LEU A 32 -25.27 0.47 -7.92
C LEU A 32 -26.65 -0.13 -7.60
N ARG A 33 -27.33 -0.75 -8.56
CA ARG A 33 -28.60 -1.45 -8.28
C ARG A 33 -28.37 -2.81 -7.64
N GLU A 34 -27.31 -3.50 -8.07
CA GLU A 34 -26.91 -4.80 -7.52
C GLU A 34 -26.28 -4.66 -6.14
N ASP A 35 -25.47 -3.62 -5.94
CA ASP A 35 -24.85 -3.28 -4.67
C ASP A 35 -24.87 -1.75 -4.44
N PRO A 36 -25.90 -1.23 -3.75
CA PRO A 36 -26.01 0.19 -3.47
C PRO A 36 -24.87 0.77 -2.64
N TRP A 37 -24.14 -0.05 -1.87
CA TRP A 37 -23.02 0.43 -1.06
C TRP A 37 -21.74 0.67 -1.86
N GLN A 38 -21.69 0.29 -3.14
CA GLN A 38 -20.64 0.75 -4.07
C GLN A 38 -20.57 2.28 -4.17
N LEU A 39 -21.62 3.00 -3.75
CA LEU A 39 -21.59 4.46 -3.60
C LEU A 39 -20.45 4.93 -2.66
N LEU A 40 -20.03 4.11 -1.69
CA LEU A 40 -18.93 4.43 -0.76
C LEU A 40 -17.57 4.53 -1.45
N ARG A 41 -17.41 4.02 -2.67
CA ARG A 41 -16.20 4.17 -3.48
C ARG A 41 -15.97 5.62 -3.92
N VAL A 42 -16.99 6.47 -3.84
CA VAL A 42 -16.88 7.88 -4.21
C VAL A 42 -16.36 8.69 -3.02
N ALA A 43 -15.28 9.42 -3.26
CA ALA A 43 -14.67 10.28 -2.25
C ALA A 43 -15.68 11.27 -1.64
N GLY A 44 -15.73 11.32 -0.31
CA GLY A 44 -16.61 12.22 0.44
C GLY A 44 -17.98 11.63 0.79
N VAL A 45 -18.36 10.47 0.24
CA VAL A 45 -19.55 9.74 0.68
C VAL A 45 -19.30 9.08 2.04
N ARG A 46 -20.28 9.19 2.95
CA ARG A 46 -20.25 8.59 4.29
C ARG A 46 -21.15 7.34 4.39
N PRO A 47 -20.86 6.39 5.30
CA PRO A 47 -21.67 5.20 5.52
C PRO A 47 -23.17 5.49 5.67
N GLU A 48 -23.54 6.55 6.40
CA GLU A 48 -24.93 6.90 6.65
C GLU A 48 -25.67 7.34 5.37
N GLN A 49 -24.95 7.97 4.44
CA GLN A 49 -25.49 8.39 3.14
C GLN A 49 -25.70 7.17 2.23
N ALA A 50 -24.73 6.26 2.20
CA ALA A 50 -24.84 5.00 1.47
C ALA A 50 -25.95 4.11 2.04
N ASP A 51 -26.11 4.06 3.36
CA ASP A 51 -27.21 3.35 4.02
C ASP A 51 -28.57 3.95 3.67
N GLY A 52 -28.68 5.28 3.59
CA GLY A 52 -29.88 5.96 3.13
C GLY A 52 -30.23 5.60 1.68
N PHE A 53 -29.22 5.61 0.81
CA PHE A 53 -29.34 5.25 -0.59
C PHE A 53 -29.75 3.78 -0.79
N ALA A 54 -29.12 2.85 -0.06
CA ALA A 54 -29.45 1.43 -0.07
C ALA A 54 -30.88 1.17 0.39
N ARG A 55 -31.33 1.81 1.49
CA ARG A 55 -32.71 1.72 1.96
C ARG A 55 -33.72 2.22 0.92
N ALA A 56 -33.41 3.31 0.22
CA ALA A 56 -34.28 3.85 -0.81
C ALA A 56 -34.41 2.91 -2.03
N LEU A 57 -33.31 2.26 -2.45
CA LEU A 57 -33.32 1.35 -3.60
C LEU A 57 -33.86 -0.06 -3.28
N LEU A 58 -33.46 -0.63 -2.14
CA LEU A 58 -33.77 -2.02 -1.78
C LEU A 58 -35.05 -2.16 -0.95
N GLY A 59 -35.51 -1.09 -0.30
CA GLY A 59 -36.67 -1.11 0.58
C GLY A 59 -36.56 -2.18 1.67
N ALA A 60 -37.52 -3.10 1.72
CA ALA A 60 -37.57 -4.18 2.71
C ALA A 60 -36.43 -5.20 2.57
N ALA A 61 -35.74 -5.25 1.43
CA ALA A 61 -34.58 -6.12 1.24
C ALA A 61 -33.28 -5.55 1.86
N CYS A 62 -33.30 -4.31 2.35
CA CYS A 62 -32.16 -3.71 3.07
C CYS A 62 -32.15 -4.19 4.52
N GLY A 63 -31.31 -5.20 4.82
CA GLY A 63 -31.10 -5.71 6.18
C GLY A 63 -29.89 -5.05 6.88
N PRO A 64 -29.84 -5.04 8.23
CA PRO A 64 -28.66 -4.62 8.97
C PRO A 64 -27.47 -5.59 8.81
N ASP A 65 -27.75 -6.87 8.56
CA ASP A 65 -26.76 -7.94 8.37
C ASP A 65 -26.39 -8.15 6.88
N ASP A 66 -26.66 -7.17 6.02
CA ASP A 66 -26.32 -7.27 4.59
C ASP A 66 -24.80 -7.29 4.40
N GLU A 67 -24.28 -8.40 3.91
CA GLU A 67 -22.84 -8.61 3.74
C GLU A 67 -22.20 -7.58 2.79
N ARG A 68 -22.96 -7.06 1.81
CA ARG A 68 -22.50 -6.00 0.90
C ARG A 68 -22.14 -4.73 1.67
N ARG A 69 -22.95 -4.37 2.67
CA ARG A 69 -22.67 -3.24 3.55
C ARG A 69 -21.37 -3.46 4.33
N GLY A 70 -21.22 -4.63 4.94
CA GLY A 70 -20.03 -4.98 5.71
C GLY A 70 -18.75 -4.81 4.89
N ARG A 71 -18.70 -5.41 3.69
CA ARG A 71 -17.54 -5.29 2.79
C ARG A 71 -17.28 -3.85 2.35
N ALA A 72 -18.32 -3.13 1.92
CA ALA A 72 -18.16 -1.75 1.46
C ALA A 72 -17.65 -0.82 2.57
N VAL A 73 -18.08 -1.02 3.82
CA VAL A 73 -17.56 -0.26 4.98
C VAL A 73 -16.12 -0.65 5.31
N THR A 74 -15.74 -1.93 5.21
CA THR A 74 -14.34 -2.37 5.36
C THR A 74 -13.43 -1.65 4.40
N VAL A 75 -13.79 -1.65 3.11
CA VAL A 75 -13.02 -0.95 2.09
C VAL A 75 -12.99 0.55 2.37
N TRP A 76 -14.15 1.17 2.65
CA TRP A 76 -14.21 2.60 2.97
C TRP A 76 -13.29 3.00 4.14
N LEU A 77 -13.22 2.19 5.20
CA LEU A 77 -12.32 2.41 6.34
C LEU A 77 -10.85 2.37 5.92
N LEU A 78 -10.46 1.39 5.10
CA LEU A 78 -9.11 1.32 4.56
C LEU A 78 -8.79 2.51 3.64
N GLU A 79 -9.78 3.00 2.87
CA GLU A 79 -9.61 4.20 2.05
C GLU A 79 -9.45 5.47 2.91
N GLN A 80 -10.19 5.58 4.03
CA GLN A 80 -9.97 6.68 4.97
C GLN A 80 -8.57 6.60 5.62
N ALA A 81 -8.09 5.38 5.92
CA ALA A 81 -6.75 5.15 6.43
C ALA A 81 -5.67 5.60 5.42
N ALA A 82 -5.87 5.31 4.14
CA ALA A 82 -5.00 5.76 3.06
C ALA A 82 -4.92 7.28 2.94
N VAL A 83 -6.04 7.99 3.11
CA VAL A 83 -6.04 9.46 3.16
C VAL A 83 -5.21 9.99 4.34
N ALA A 84 -5.15 9.24 5.44
CA ALA A 84 -4.31 9.56 6.60
C ALA A 84 -2.84 9.10 6.46
N GLY A 85 -2.46 8.49 5.33
CA GLY A 85 -1.10 8.01 5.05
C GLY A 85 -0.83 6.56 5.44
N HIS A 86 -1.85 5.78 5.84
CA HIS A 86 -1.72 4.35 6.12
C HIS A 86 -2.00 3.52 4.86
N THR A 87 -1.15 2.54 4.57
CA THR A 87 -1.37 1.60 3.47
C THR A 87 -2.01 0.27 3.92
N ALA A 88 -1.90 -0.03 5.21
CA ALA A 88 -2.59 -1.13 5.89
C ALA A 88 -3.00 -0.75 7.32
N LEU A 89 -3.95 -1.49 7.90
CA LEU A 89 -4.36 -1.40 9.30
C LEU A 89 -4.14 -2.74 10.00
N GLU A 90 -3.84 -2.72 11.29
CA GLU A 90 -3.88 -3.93 12.12
C GLU A 90 -5.31 -4.48 12.19
N LEU A 91 -5.44 -5.81 12.04
CA LEU A 91 -6.74 -6.49 12.02
C LEU A 91 -7.61 -6.15 13.25
N PRO A 92 -7.11 -6.15 14.50
CA PRO A 92 -7.91 -5.76 15.66
C PRO A 92 -8.43 -4.32 15.59
N ALA A 93 -7.64 -3.39 15.05
CA ALA A 93 -8.03 -1.99 14.90
C ALA A 93 -9.13 -1.83 13.83
N LEU A 94 -9.02 -2.57 12.73
CA LEU A 94 -10.03 -2.62 11.66
C LEU A 94 -11.34 -3.22 12.17
N VAL A 95 -11.30 -4.36 12.86
CA VAL A 95 -12.45 -5.02 13.48
C VAL A 95 -13.16 -4.09 14.47
N ALA A 96 -12.39 -3.41 15.34
CA ALA A 96 -12.95 -2.44 16.27
C ALA A 96 -13.58 -1.23 15.55
N ALA A 97 -13.00 -0.78 14.43
CA ALA A 97 -13.55 0.31 13.64
C ALA A 97 -14.86 -0.08 12.94
N LEU A 98 -14.94 -1.30 12.39
CA LEU A 98 -16.15 -1.87 11.81
C LEU A 98 -17.28 -1.98 12.84
N GLY A 99 -16.97 -2.44 14.06
CA GLY A 99 -17.94 -2.47 15.16
C GLY A 99 -18.49 -1.07 15.50
N ARG A 100 -17.65 -0.02 15.47
CA ARG A 100 -18.10 1.37 15.65
C ARG A 100 -19.00 1.87 14.52
N GLN A 101 -18.91 1.30 13.32
CA GLN A 101 -19.78 1.58 12.17
C GLN A 101 -21.06 0.73 12.17
N GLY A 102 -21.29 -0.04 13.24
CA GLY A 102 -22.47 -0.88 13.40
C GLY A 102 -22.49 -2.09 12.46
N VAL A 103 -21.32 -2.60 12.05
CA VAL A 103 -21.22 -3.87 11.32
C VAL A 103 -21.45 -5.02 12.31
N PRO A 104 -22.48 -5.86 12.12
CA PRO A 104 -22.86 -6.90 13.10
C PRO A 104 -21.79 -7.98 13.31
N ASP A 105 -21.14 -8.40 12.22
CA ASP A 105 -20.02 -9.35 12.23
C ASP A 105 -18.81 -8.72 11.51
N PRO A 106 -17.96 -7.99 12.25
CA PRO A 106 -16.77 -7.37 11.68
C PRO A 106 -15.78 -8.35 11.05
N ASP A 107 -15.58 -9.52 11.66
CA ASP A 107 -14.64 -10.52 11.19
C ASP A 107 -15.12 -11.10 9.85
N ALA A 108 -16.40 -11.46 9.74
CA ALA A 108 -16.99 -11.91 8.48
C ALA A 108 -16.92 -10.83 7.39
N ALA A 109 -17.09 -9.55 7.74
CA ALA A 109 -16.95 -8.45 6.79
C ALA A 109 -15.52 -8.32 6.25
N VAL A 110 -14.50 -8.49 7.11
CA VAL A 110 -13.09 -8.53 6.66
C VAL A 110 -12.85 -9.76 5.77
N GLN A 111 -13.28 -10.95 6.20
CA GLN A 111 -13.10 -12.18 5.41
C GLN A 111 -13.78 -12.10 4.04
N GLY A 112 -14.99 -11.54 3.97
CA GLY A 112 -15.68 -11.30 2.69
C GLY A 112 -14.92 -10.32 1.80
N THR A 113 -14.31 -9.28 2.37
CA THR A 113 -13.50 -8.31 1.60
C THR A 113 -12.23 -8.96 1.04
N LEU A 114 -11.59 -9.85 1.80
CA LEU A 114 -10.44 -10.64 1.35
C LEU A 114 -10.86 -11.64 0.24
N ALA A 115 -12.01 -12.29 0.39
CA ALA A 115 -12.51 -13.27 -0.58
C ALA A 115 -12.84 -12.63 -1.94
N GLU A 116 -13.35 -11.40 -1.95
CA GLU A 116 -13.58 -10.61 -3.17
C GLU A 116 -12.28 -10.01 -3.75
N GLY A 117 -11.14 -10.15 -3.07
CA GLY A 117 -9.85 -9.61 -3.51
C GLY A 117 -9.74 -8.09 -3.40
N GLU A 118 -10.64 -7.43 -2.67
CA GLU A 118 -10.62 -5.97 -2.50
C GLU A 118 -9.59 -5.52 -1.44
N ALA A 119 -9.19 -6.44 -0.56
CA ALA A 119 -8.14 -6.28 0.42
C ALA A 119 -7.23 -7.52 0.46
N LEU A 120 -6.01 -7.35 0.94
CA LEU A 120 -5.03 -8.40 1.15
C LEU A 120 -4.60 -8.43 2.62
N VAL A 121 -4.22 -9.62 3.10
CA VAL A 121 -3.75 -9.85 4.47
C VAL A 121 -2.25 -10.12 4.47
N PHE A 122 -1.56 -9.52 5.42
CA PHE A 122 -0.12 -9.67 5.63
C PHE A 122 0.14 -10.08 7.07
N GLN A 123 1.16 -10.90 7.26
CA GLN A 123 1.68 -11.23 8.58
C GLN A 123 3.05 -10.61 8.69
N ASP A 124 3.20 -9.70 9.63
CA ASP A 124 4.47 -9.07 9.92
C ASP A 124 4.98 -9.60 11.26
N ALA A 125 6.15 -10.25 11.21
CA ALA A 125 6.77 -10.82 12.41
C ALA A 125 7.30 -9.67 13.26
N LEU A 126 6.88 -9.63 14.52
CA LEU A 126 7.40 -8.63 15.44
C LEU A 126 8.82 -9.03 15.84
N ASP A 127 9.79 -8.17 15.52
CA ASP A 127 11.14 -8.30 16.07
C ASP A 127 11.08 -8.04 17.58
N GLU A 128 11.48 -9.03 18.37
CA GLU A 128 11.75 -8.78 19.79
C GLU A 128 12.97 -7.85 19.90
N PRO A 129 12.94 -6.81 20.76
CA PRO A 129 14.09 -5.95 20.96
C PRO A 129 15.32 -6.77 21.41
N GLY A 130 16.31 -6.92 20.53
CA GLY A 130 17.54 -7.68 20.78
C GLY A 130 17.63 -9.04 20.07
N ALA A 131 16.62 -9.43 19.28
CA ALA A 131 16.72 -10.63 18.45
C ALA A 131 17.68 -10.39 17.25
N PRO A 132 18.52 -11.37 16.88
CA PRO A 132 19.35 -11.27 15.69
C PRO A 132 18.47 -11.12 14.44
N ALA A 133 18.94 -10.32 13.47
CA ALA A 133 18.26 -10.13 12.19
C ALA A 133 18.05 -11.49 11.50
N PRO A 134 16.96 -11.68 10.73
CA PRO A 134 16.70 -12.94 10.05
C PRO A 134 17.87 -13.28 9.13
N GLU A 135 18.45 -14.47 9.32
CA GLU A 135 19.41 -15.02 8.37
C GLU A 135 18.68 -15.24 7.04
N ALA A 136 19.25 -14.70 5.95
CA ALA A 136 18.74 -14.97 4.61
C ALA A 136 18.71 -16.49 4.37
N PRO A 137 17.72 -17.03 3.62
CA PRO A 137 17.66 -18.45 3.34
C PRO A 137 18.85 -18.84 2.45
N GLY A 138 19.93 -19.27 3.08
CA GLY A 138 21.24 -19.48 2.47
C GLY A 138 21.95 -20.66 3.10
N ASP A 139 21.75 -21.81 2.46
CA ASP A 139 22.57 -23.01 2.43
C ASP A 139 22.75 -23.83 3.74
N THR A 140 22.34 -25.08 3.62
CA THR A 140 22.35 -26.13 4.63
C THR A 140 23.75 -26.42 5.19
N GLY A 141 23.93 -26.30 6.50
CA GLY A 141 25.02 -26.90 7.26
C GLY A 141 24.46 -27.77 8.37
N ASP A 142 24.67 -29.07 8.25
CA ASP A 142 24.34 -30.12 9.23
C ASP A 142 24.97 -29.80 10.60
N ASP A 143 24.16 -29.44 11.60
CA ASP A 143 24.59 -29.50 13.00
C ASP A 143 23.46 -30.02 13.89
N THR A 144 23.76 -31.14 14.54
CA THR A 144 22.92 -31.85 15.49
C THR A 144 23.07 -31.22 16.88
N GLY A 145 22.02 -30.57 17.40
CA GLY A 145 22.00 -30.08 18.78
C GLY A 145 20.61 -29.64 19.24
N ASP A 146 20.09 -30.35 20.23
CA ASP A 146 18.99 -30.04 21.16
C ASP A 146 18.07 -28.82 20.85
N GLY A 147 16.81 -29.14 20.51
CA GLY A 147 15.69 -28.80 21.38
C GLY A 147 15.39 -27.34 21.72
N ASP A 148 15.72 -26.37 20.87
CA ASP A 148 15.11 -25.05 20.94
C ASP A 148 13.71 -25.15 20.32
N GLU A 149 12.69 -25.15 21.18
CA GLU A 149 11.32 -24.83 20.78
C GLU A 149 11.40 -23.51 20.00
N GLU A 150 11.24 -23.58 18.68
CA GLU A 150 11.01 -22.43 17.81
C GLU A 150 9.84 -21.66 18.42
N GLN A 151 10.14 -20.70 19.30
CA GLN A 151 9.14 -19.87 19.93
C GLN A 151 8.42 -19.15 18.78
N GLU A 152 7.15 -19.50 18.56
CA GLU A 152 6.30 -18.87 17.55
C GLU A 152 6.35 -17.36 17.79
N ARG A 153 7.12 -16.67 16.94
CA ARG A 153 7.30 -15.23 17.04
C ARG A 153 5.94 -14.56 16.90
N PRO A 154 5.57 -13.63 17.80
CA PRO A 154 4.28 -12.97 17.70
C PRO A 154 4.19 -12.22 16.37
N VAL A 155 3.14 -12.51 15.60
CA VAL A 155 2.87 -11.85 14.32
C VAL A 155 1.78 -10.81 14.50
N ARG A 156 1.99 -9.62 13.94
CA ARG A 156 0.91 -8.66 13.73
C ARG A 156 0.25 -8.95 12.38
N VAL A 157 -1.07 -9.05 12.38
CA VAL A 157 -1.85 -9.26 11.16
C VAL A 157 -2.31 -7.90 10.64
N LEU A 158 -1.89 -7.57 9.42
CA LEU A 158 -2.24 -6.34 8.73
C LEU A 158 -3.20 -6.62 7.58
N VAL A 159 -4.13 -5.71 7.34
CA VAL A 159 -5.06 -5.74 6.21
C VAL A 159 -4.91 -4.45 5.44
N GLY A 160 -4.58 -4.56 4.15
CA GLY A 160 -4.37 -3.43 3.24
C GLY A 160 -5.26 -3.52 2.01
N LEU A 161 -5.54 -2.38 1.36
CA LEU A 161 -6.24 -2.38 0.07
C LEU A 161 -5.36 -3.05 -0.98
N GLU A 162 -5.96 -3.91 -1.81
CA GLU A 162 -5.24 -4.70 -2.82
C GLU A 162 -4.32 -3.82 -3.70
N ARG A 163 -4.83 -2.71 -4.25
CA ARG A 163 -4.02 -1.76 -5.04
C ARG A 163 -2.77 -1.22 -4.34
N TYR A 164 -2.82 -0.98 -3.02
CA TYR A 164 -1.68 -0.45 -2.28
C TYR A 164 -0.73 -1.56 -1.88
N ALA A 165 -1.28 -2.68 -1.41
CA ALA A 165 -0.53 -3.88 -1.13
C ALA A 165 0.30 -4.36 -2.33
N LEU A 166 -0.29 -4.46 -3.52
CA LEU A 166 0.44 -4.86 -4.73
C LEU A 166 1.48 -3.81 -5.15
N ALA A 167 1.17 -2.52 -4.98
CA ALA A 167 2.12 -1.45 -5.27
C ALA A 167 3.32 -1.49 -4.31
N GLU A 168 3.10 -1.78 -3.03
CA GLU A 168 4.16 -1.93 -2.03
C GLU A 168 5.05 -3.13 -2.31
N GLU A 169 4.46 -4.30 -2.59
CA GLU A 169 5.22 -5.50 -2.95
C GLU A 169 6.05 -5.27 -4.22
N SER A 170 5.44 -4.68 -5.25
CA SER A 170 6.14 -4.34 -6.49
C SER A 170 7.28 -3.34 -6.27
N LEU A 171 7.09 -2.36 -5.37
CA LEU A 171 8.12 -1.40 -4.99
C LEU A 171 9.26 -2.11 -4.24
N ALA A 172 8.94 -2.95 -3.26
CA ALA A 172 9.91 -3.70 -2.47
C ALA A 172 10.77 -4.61 -3.37
N ASP A 173 10.14 -5.40 -4.24
CA ASP A 173 10.82 -6.24 -5.22
C ASP A 173 11.67 -5.43 -6.21
N GLY A 174 11.15 -4.30 -6.70
CA GLY A 174 11.90 -3.35 -7.52
C GLY A 174 13.15 -2.81 -6.83
N LEU A 175 13.03 -2.40 -5.57
CA LEU A 175 14.15 -1.90 -4.76
C LEU A 175 15.17 -3.00 -4.48
N ALA A 176 14.72 -4.20 -4.13
CA ALA A 176 15.59 -5.36 -3.91
C ALA A 176 16.40 -5.69 -5.17
N ARG A 177 15.78 -5.65 -6.35
CA ARG A 177 16.51 -5.82 -7.62
C ARG A 177 17.56 -4.74 -7.83
N LEU A 178 17.23 -3.46 -7.59
CA LEU A 178 18.18 -2.36 -7.76
C LEU A 178 19.38 -2.49 -6.81
N VAL A 179 19.13 -2.78 -5.53
CA VAL A 179 20.18 -2.99 -4.52
C VAL A 179 21.13 -4.12 -4.92
N ASN A 180 20.58 -5.21 -5.46
CA ASN A 180 21.35 -6.40 -5.85
C ASN A 180 21.91 -6.36 -7.29
N SER A 181 21.82 -5.22 -7.99
CA SER A 181 22.31 -5.09 -9.38
C SER A 181 23.42 -4.04 -9.57
N PRO A 182 24.51 -4.04 -8.78
CA PRO A 182 25.62 -3.11 -8.99
C PRO A 182 26.32 -3.35 -10.35
N SER A 183 26.63 -2.28 -11.07
CA SER A 183 27.29 -2.34 -12.39
C SER A 183 28.81 -2.36 -12.26
N GLY A 184 29.42 -3.54 -12.23
CA GLY A 184 30.88 -3.71 -12.11
C GLY A 184 31.70 -3.14 -13.28
N GLU A 185 31.08 -2.91 -14.44
CA GLU A 185 31.76 -2.43 -15.66
C GLU A 185 32.26 -0.98 -15.58
N THR A 186 31.76 -0.20 -14.61
CA THR A 186 32.05 1.25 -14.51
C THR A 186 32.93 1.62 -13.32
N GLY A 187 33.43 0.64 -12.55
CA GLY A 187 34.17 0.88 -11.31
C GLY A 187 35.36 1.84 -11.46
N GLN A 188 36.23 1.63 -12.45
CA GLN A 188 37.39 2.50 -12.69
C GLN A 188 37.01 3.92 -13.09
N ALA A 189 35.94 4.09 -13.87
CA ALA A 189 35.45 5.41 -14.27
C ALA A 189 34.83 6.16 -13.08
N TRP A 190 34.16 5.45 -12.17
CA TRP A 190 33.68 6.03 -10.92
C TRP A 190 34.80 6.36 -9.93
N GLU A 191 35.86 5.55 -9.85
CA GLU A 191 37.07 5.89 -9.08
C GLU A 191 37.71 7.19 -9.59
N ALA A 192 37.83 7.34 -10.92
CA ALA A 192 38.34 8.55 -11.54
C ALA A 192 37.43 9.77 -11.27
N ALA A 193 36.11 9.60 -11.33
CA ALA A 193 35.15 10.65 -10.99
C ALA A 193 35.26 11.06 -9.51
N ALA A 194 35.39 10.10 -8.59
CA ALA A 194 35.50 10.35 -7.16
C ALA A 194 36.81 11.08 -6.79
N ALA A 195 37.91 10.82 -7.50
CA ALA A 195 39.21 11.44 -7.25
C ALA A 195 39.22 12.97 -7.47
N GLY A 196 38.31 13.50 -8.30
CA GLY A 196 38.14 14.94 -8.55
C GLY A 196 37.22 15.66 -7.56
N LEU A 197 36.65 14.95 -6.59
CA LEU A 197 35.65 15.46 -5.65
C LEU A 197 36.20 15.51 -4.21
N SER A 198 35.53 16.26 -3.35
CA SER A 198 35.86 16.36 -1.92
C SER A 198 34.59 16.40 -1.05
N GLY A 199 34.73 16.06 0.24
CA GLY A 199 33.61 16.07 1.18
C GLY A 199 32.48 15.12 0.77
N GLY A 200 31.23 15.51 1.03
CA GLY A 200 30.04 14.70 0.75
C GLY A 200 29.90 14.29 -0.72
N ALA A 201 30.39 15.11 -1.68
CA ALA A 201 30.39 14.75 -3.09
C ALA A 201 31.29 13.53 -3.40
N ALA A 202 32.45 13.42 -2.74
CA ALA A 202 33.34 12.28 -2.90
C ALA A 202 32.78 11.01 -2.24
N GLU A 203 32.11 11.16 -1.09
CA GLU A 203 31.43 10.06 -0.42
C GLU A 203 30.25 9.54 -1.26
N LEU A 204 29.45 10.45 -1.83
CA LEU A 204 28.37 10.10 -2.74
C LEU A 204 28.88 9.37 -3.98
N ALA A 205 29.99 9.83 -4.58
CA ALA A 205 30.60 9.17 -5.74
C ALA A 205 31.06 7.73 -5.42
N ARG A 206 31.68 7.52 -4.24
CA ARG A 206 32.05 6.18 -3.79
C ARG A 206 30.82 5.29 -3.53
N ALA A 207 29.75 5.84 -2.97
CA ALA A 207 28.52 5.10 -2.75
C ALA A 207 27.91 4.62 -4.09
N VAL A 208 27.81 5.52 -5.07
CA VAL A 208 27.28 5.20 -6.42
C VAL A 208 28.18 4.21 -7.17
N ALA A 209 29.49 4.23 -6.93
CA ALA A 209 30.41 3.25 -7.51
C ALA A 209 30.15 1.81 -7.04
N GLY A 210 29.66 1.64 -5.81
CA GLY A 210 29.52 0.33 -5.16
C GLY A 210 28.09 -0.22 -5.07
N HIS A 211 27.07 0.60 -5.31
CA HIS A 211 25.66 0.24 -5.06
C HIS A 211 24.77 0.61 -6.24
N GLY A 212 23.80 -0.26 -6.58
CA GLY A 212 22.82 0.02 -7.64
C GLY A 212 21.73 1.03 -7.25
N LEU A 213 21.59 1.33 -5.96
CA LEU A 213 20.70 2.36 -5.44
C LEU A 213 21.38 3.10 -4.28
N VAL A 214 21.36 4.43 -4.32
CA VAL A 214 21.94 5.30 -3.28
C VAL A 214 20.93 6.37 -2.91
N LEU A 215 20.69 6.54 -1.61
CA LEU A 215 19.89 7.64 -1.05
C LEU A 215 20.82 8.75 -0.59
N HIS A 216 20.61 9.97 -1.10
CA HIS A 216 21.29 11.19 -0.64
C HIS A 216 20.27 12.08 0.06
N THR A 217 20.58 12.50 1.28
CA THR A 217 19.71 13.39 2.07
C THR A 217 20.51 14.58 2.57
N GLY A 218 19.87 15.74 2.66
CA GLY A 218 20.50 16.95 3.16
C GLY A 218 19.65 18.20 2.92
N GLY A 219 20.02 19.30 3.56
CA GLY A 219 19.39 20.61 3.35
C GLY A 219 19.88 21.30 2.07
N GLU A 220 19.54 22.58 1.91
CA GLU A 220 19.89 23.37 0.70
C GLU A 220 21.37 23.30 0.32
N ALA A 221 22.28 23.36 1.31
CA ALA A 221 23.72 23.32 1.09
C ALA A 221 24.20 22.00 0.47
N ALA A 222 23.53 20.88 0.76
CA ALA A 222 23.91 19.56 0.26
C ALA A 222 23.59 19.38 -1.23
N ARG A 223 22.80 20.27 -1.85
CA ARG A 223 22.49 20.23 -3.29
C ARG A 223 23.73 20.38 -4.18
N ALA A 224 24.80 20.99 -3.67
CA ALA A 224 26.07 21.09 -4.40
C ALA A 224 26.71 19.72 -4.63
N GLU A 225 26.42 18.72 -3.80
CA GLU A 225 27.07 17.41 -3.84
C GLU A 225 26.59 16.55 -5.03
N PRO A 226 25.27 16.36 -5.28
CA PRO A 226 24.79 15.70 -6.51
C PRO A 226 25.20 16.46 -7.79
N ALA A 227 25.26 17.78 -7.74
CA ALA A 227 25.68 18.59 -8.89
C ALA A 227 27.16 18.37 -9.24
N ALA A 228 28.02 18.31 -8.22
CA ALA A 228 29.44 18.01 -8.39
C ALA A 228 29.67 16.58 -8.88
N LEU A 229 28.92 15.60 -8.34
CA LEU A 229 28.91 14.22 -8.83
C LEU A 229 28.57 14.16 -10.33
N LEU A 230 27.48 14.80 -10.74
CA LEU A 230 27.04 14.82 -12.14
C LEU A 230 28.11 15.39 -13.08
N GLY A 231 28.77 16.48 -12.66
CA GLY A 231 29.88 17.07 -13.39
C GLY A 231 31.06 16.11 -13.54
N ALA A 232 31.47 15.47 -12.45
CA ALA A 232 32.58 14.52 -12.44
C ALA A 232 32.26 13.25 -13.26
N ALA A 233 31.04 12.73 -13.16
CA ALA A 233 30.59 11.57 -13.93
C ALA A 233 30.66 11.84 -15.44
N ARG A 234 30.15 13.00 -15.90
CA ARG A 234 30.24 13.39 -17.31
C ARG A 234 31.68 13.58 -17.78
N ALA A 235 32.53 14.17 -16.96
CA ALA A 235 33.96 14.31 -17.27
C ALA A 235 34.66 12.95 -17.40
N ALA A 236 34.21 11.94 -16.63
CA ALA A 236 34.67 10.56 -16.72
C ALA A 236 34.01 9.73 -17.85
N GLY A 237 33.15 10.34 -18.68
CA GLY A 237 32.46 9.66 -19.78
C GLY A 237 31.33 8.72 -19.34
N LEU A 238 30.89 8.82 -18.09
CA LEU A 238 29.76 8.06 -17.56
C LEU A 238 28.43 8.66 -18.05
N ARG A 239 27.42 7.80 -18.20
CA ARG A 239 26.05 8.25 -18.46
C ARG A 239 25.48 8.86 -17.19
N ALA A 240 25.21 10.18 -17.22
CA ALA A 240 24.72 10.96 -16.08
C ALA A 240 23.89 12.18 -16.51
#